data_AF-A0A271J0J2-F1
#
_entry.id   AF-A0A271J0J2-F1
#
_cell.length_a   1.000
_cell.length_b   1.000
_cell.length_c   1.000
_cell.angle_alpha   90.00
_cell.angle_beta   90.00
_cell.angle_gamma   90.00
#
_symmetry.space_group_name_H-M   'P 1'
#
loop_
_entity.id
_entity.type
_entity.pdbx_description
1 polymer ?
#
loop_
_entity_poly.entity_id
_entity_poly.type
_entity_poly.pdbx_seq_one_letter_code
_entity_poly.pdbx_strand_id
1 'polypeptide(L)'
;MRRLLLAAALLAGCGPDLSPLAPPRAPSERYADALADAGLDSTRLGRAWTEAGTAALDEPADLDLPSSPAVTIEAADPSARGWRIELRRGEVLVAEIAPDLDDSARVFVDLFEADSARARIEGWEVAFDTLRVERTAERDEAVVLVVRPELLAEGAVGVTIRTDPSLAFPVAGADEGAIRSRWGEDRDGGARSHEGIDIFADRGTPVVAAAAGRVDRVRETPIGGRVVWVRADDAPVSLYYAHLDRQLVEAGARVSVGDTLGEVGNTGNAATTPPHLHFGVYGRGGATDPEPFVVGRRAAPRTEAAP
;
A
#
# COMPACT_ATOMS: atom_id res chain seq x y z
N MET A 1 73.52 -5.52 -37.30
CA MET A 1 72.11 -5.08 -37.27
C MET A 1 71.23 -6.27 -36.90
N ARG A 2 70.79 -6.38 -35.63
CA ARG A 2 69.77 -7.33 -35.18
C ARG A 2 68.83 -6.57 -34.25
N ARG A 3 67.60 -6.35 -34.72
CA ARG A 3 66.51 -5.70 -33.97
C ARG A 3 65.91 -6.74 -33.03
N LEU A 4 65.89 -6.48 -31.73
CA LEU A 4 65.08 -7.23 -30.77
C LEU A 4 63.62 -6.74 -30.88
N LEU A 5 62.72 -7.66 -31.25
CA LEU A 5 61.28 -7.49 -31.20
C LEU A 5 60.81 -7.74 -29.77
N LEU A 6 60.17 -6.73 -29.15
CA LEU A 6 59.48 -6.86 -27.88
C LEU A 6 58.08 -7.44 -28.16
N ALA A 7 57.83 -8.67 -27.71
CA ALA A 7 56.50 -9.28 -27.77
C ALA A 7 55.67 -8.78 -26.59
N ALA A 8 54.59 -8.05 -26.87
CA ALA A 8 53.59 -7.66 -25.88
C ALA A 8 52.63 -8.84 -25.63
N ALA A 9 52.66 -9.39 -24.42
CA ALA A 9 51.68 -10.37 -23.97
C ALA A 9 50.39 -9.64 -23.56
N LEU A 10 49.32 -9.85 -24.32
CA LEU A 10 47.96 -9.47 -23.93
C LEU A 10 47.48 -10.45 -22.85
N LEU A 11 47.44 -9.99 -21.60
CA LEU A 11 46.76 -10.69 -20.51
C LEU A 11 45.26 -10.49 -20.68
N ALA A 12 44.54 -11.52 -21.11
CA ALA A 12 43.09 -11.57 -21.03
C ALA A 12 42.68 -11.72 -19.55
N GLY A 13 42.28 -10.61 -18.93
CA GLY A 13 41.67 -10.63 -17.61
C GLY A 13 40.23 -11.12 -17.69
N CYS A 14 39.96 -12.31 -17.17
CA CYS A 14 38.59 -12.72 -16.82
C CYS A 14 38.20 -11.96 -15.55
N GLY A 15 37.46 -10.85 -15.69
CA GLY A 15 36.74 -10.26 -14.57
C GLY A 15 35.57 -11.16 -14.18
N PRO A 16 35.19 -11.24 -12.89
CA PRO A 16 33.94 -11.90 -12.50
C PRO A 16 32.79 -11.16 -13.19
N ASP A 17 31.95 -11.93 -13.88
CA ASP A 17 30.70 -11.45 -14.45
C ASP A 17 29.79 -11.02 -13.30
N LEU A 18 29.79 -9.71 -12.99
CA LEU A 18 28.90 -9.10 -12.01
C LEU A 18 27.53 -8.82 -12.65
N SER A 19 27.01 -9.77 -13.41
CA SER A 19 25.61 -9.77 -13.77
C SER A 19 24.80 -9.84 -12.47
N PRO A 20 23.81 -8.95 -12.27
CA PRO A 20 22.97 -9.02 -11.08
C PRO A 20 22.36 -10.42 -11.01
N LEU A 21 22.52 -11.10 -9.87
CA LEU A 21 21.84 -12.35 -9.61
C LEU A 21 20.36 -12.15 -9.88
N ALA A 22 19.77 -12.98 -10.74
CA ALA A 22 18.34 -12.96 -10.96
C ALA A 22 17.63 -13.07 -9.59
N PRO A 23 16.54 -12.33 -9.38
CA PRO A 23 15.79 -12.42 -8.13
C PRO A 23 15.38 -13.88 -7.87
N PRO A 24 15.31 -14.31 -6.60
CA PRO A 24 14.87 -15.65 -6.28
C PRO A 24 13.47 -15.88 -6.83
N ARG A 25 13.26 -17.03 -7.48
CA ARG A 25 11.95 -17.42 -8.03
C ARG A 25 10.91 -17.46 -6.91
N ALA A 26 9.73 -16.94 -7.20
CA ALA A 26 8.64 -16.92 -6.24
C ALA A 26 8.11 -18.34 -5.96
N PRO A 27 7.43 -18.58 -4.82
CA PRO A 27 6.99 -19.91 -4.41
C PRO A 27 6.19 -20.68 -5.48
N SER A 28 5.26 -20.02 -6.16
CA SER A 28 4.48 -20.65 -7.24
C SER A 28 5.32 -21.06 -8.44
N GLU A 29 6.39 -20.32 -8.77
CA GLU A 29 7.30 -20.66 -9.87
C GLU A 29 8.17 -21.86 -9.51
N ARG A 30 8.68 -21.89 -8.27
CA ARG A 30 9.44 -23.05 -7.77
C ARG A 30 8.58 -24.31 -7.76
N TYR A 31 7.30 -24.18 -7.42
CA TYR A 31 6.37 -25.29 -7.48
C TYR A 31 6.08 -25.74 -8.91
N ALA A 32 5.91 -24.79 -9.84
CA ALA A 32 5.77 -25.11 -11.27
C ALA A 32 7.00 -25.85 -11.82
N ASP A 33 8.21 -25.41 -11.46
CA ASP A 33 9.46 -26.10 -11.81
C ASP A 33 9.47 -27.53 -11.22
N ALA A 34 9.05 -27.70 -9.96
CA ALA A 34 8.98 -29.02 -9.33
C ALA A 34 7.97 -29.96 -10.01
N LEU A 35 6.83 -29.43 -10.49
CA LEU A 35 5.89 -30.20 -11.31
C LEU A 35 6.51 -30.64 -12.63
N ALA A 36 7.28 -29.76 -13.28
CA ALA A 36 7.97 -30.08 -14.52
C ALA A 36 9.07 -31.12 -14.31
N ASP A 37 9.88 -30.99 -13.26
CA ASP A 37 10.92 -31.95 -12.88
C ASP A 37 10.33 -33.34 -12.58
N ALA A 38 9.12 -33.38 -12.02
CA ALA A 38 8.36 -34.60 -11.79
C ALA A 38 7.62 -35.14 -13.04
N GLY A 39 7.66 -34.42 -14.17
CA GLY A 39 6.93 -34.75 -15.40
C GLY A 39 5.41 -34.57 -15.30
N LEU A 40 4.93 -33.90 -14.25
CA LEU A 40 3.51 -33.69 -13.98
C LEU A 40 2.93 -32.52 -14.78
N ASP A 41 3.74 -31.56 -15.20
CA ASP A 41 3.38 -30.45 -16.10
C ASP A 41 2.76 -30.94 -17.42
N SER A 42 3.21 -32.09 -17.92
CA SER A 42 2.71 -32.73 -19.14
C SER A 42 1.42 -33.55 -18.94
N THR A 43 0.92 -33.65 -17.70
CA THR A 43 -0.36 -34.30 -17.40
C THR A 43 -1.54 -33.36 -17.67
N ARG A 44 -2.76 -33.88 -17.66
CA ARG A 44 -3.96 -33.03 -17.78
C ARG A 44 -4.06 -32.02 -16.63
N LEU A 45 -3.84 -32.49 -15.40
CA LEU A 45 -3.99 -31.66 -14.20
C LEU A 45 -2.84 -30.65 -14.07
N GLY A 46 -1.60 -31.03 -14.39
CA GLY A 46 -0.47 -30.09 -14.35
C GLY A 46 -0.59 -28.96 -15.38
N ARG A 47 -1.04 -29.27 -16.62
CA ARG A 47 -1.38 -28.23 -17.60
C ARG A 47 -2.50 -27.33 -17.10
N ALA A 48 -3.60 -27.92 -16.62
CA ALA A 48 -4.73 -27.17 -16.09
C ALA A 48 -4.31 -26.23 -14.94
N TRP A 49 -3.44 -26.69 -14.04
CA TRP A 49 -2.90 -25.86 -12.95
C TRP A 49 -2.09 -24.67 -13.46
N THR A 50 -1.30 -24.87 -14.51
CA THR A 50 -0.51 -23.80 -15.15
C THR A 50 -1.42 -22.81 -15.87
N GLU A 51 -2.35 -23.32 -16.68
CA GLU A 51 -3.32 -22.54 -17.45
C GLU A 51 -4.26 -21.73 -16.55
N ALA A 52 -4.79 -22.32 -15.48
CA ALA A 52 -5.61 -21.63 -14.49
C ALA A 52 -4.83 -20.48 -13.85
N GLY A 53 -3.56 -20.70 -13.57
CA GLY A 53 -2.64 -19.70 -13.09
C GLY A 53 -2.46 -18.50 -14.00
N THR A 54 -2.23 -18.76 -15.29
CA THR A 54 -2.13 -17.73 -16.33
C THR A 54 -3.47 -17.02 -16.49
N ALA A 55 -4.58 -17.74 -16.56
CA ALA A 55 -5.92 -17.16 -16.69
C ALA A 55 -6.29 -16.24 -15.52
N ALA A 56 -5.93 -16.60 -14.28
CA ALA A 56 -6.15 -15.75 -13.11
C ALA A 56 -5.39 -14.42 -13.19
N LEU A 57 -4.19 -14.43 -13.77
CA LEU A 57 -3.43 -13.20 -14.01
C LEU A 57 -3.94 -12.43 -15.24
N ASP A 58 -4.41 -13.15 -16.26
CA ASP A 58 -4.82 -12.61 -17.54
C ASP A 58 -6.21 -11.96 -17.54
N GLU A 59 -7.13 -12.57 -16.81
CA GLU A 59 -8.53 -12.19 -16.71
C GLU A 59 -8.94 -12.09 -15.23
N PRO A 60 -8.30 -11.19 -14.44
CA PRO A 60 -8.65 -11.03 -13.03
C PRO A 60 -10.04 -10.42 -12.89
N ALA A 61 -10.78 -10.85 -11.87
CA ALA A 61 -12.06 -10.25 -11.54
C ALA A 61 -11.87 -8.84 -10.96
N ASP A 62 -12.70 -7.89 -11.37
CA ASP A 62 -12.77 -6.59 -10.70
C ASP A 62 -13.33 -6.75 -9.29
N LEU A 63 -12.74 -6.03 -8.34
CA LEU A 63 -13.06 -6.16 -6.92
C LEU A 63 -13.27 -4.80 -6.26
N ASP A 64 -14.48 -4.58 -5.77
CA ASP A 64 -14.76 -3.48 -4.85
C ASP A 64 -14.21 -3.81 -3.46
N LEU A 65 -13.63 -2.80 -2.81
CA LEU A 65 -13.07 -2.92 -1.46
C LEU A 65 -13.94 -2.22 -0.43
N PRO A 66 -14.08 -2.77 0.79
CA PRO A 66 -13.57 -4.06 1.26
C PRO A 66 -14.34 -5.26 0.69
N SER A 67 -13.72 -6.43 0.62
CA SER A 67 -14.37 -7.66 0.15
C SER A 67 -13.80 -8.92 0.78
N SER A 68 -14.63 -9.97 0.79
CA SER A 68 -14.25 -11.30 1.24
C SER A 68 -14.72 -12.37 0.24
N PRO A 69 -14.06 -12.49 -0.92
CA PRO A 69 -14.47 -13.46 -1.93
C PRO A 69 -14.28 -14.90 -1.43
N ALA A 70 -15.24 -15.77 -1.73
CA ALA A 70 -15.14 -17.19 -1.44
C ALA A 70 -14.30 -17.89 -2.52
N VAL A 71 -13.39 -18.75 -2.10
CA VAL A 71 -12.58 -19.59 -3.01
C VAL A 71 -12.77 -21.05 -2.60
N THR A 72 -13.49 -21.81 -3.43
CA THR A 72 -13.63 -23.27 -3.28
C THR A 72 -12.61 -23.96 -4.17
N ILE A 73 -11.96 -24.99 -3.63
CA ILE A 73 -10.92 -25.76 -4.29
C ILE A 73 -11.39 -27.21 -4.45
N GLU A 74 -11.30 -27.74 -5.67
CA GLU A 74 -11.62 -29.13 -5.97
C GLU A 74 -10.38 -29.83 -6.55
N ALA A 75 -9.96 -30.94 -5.95
CA ALA A 75 -8.74 -31.65 -6.35
C ALA A 75 -8.73 -32.07 -7.83
N ALA A 76 -9.91 -32.39 -8.37
CA ALA A 76 -10.08 -32.82 -9.75
C ALA A 76 -10.12 -31.68 -10.78
N ASP A 77 -10.27 -30.42 -10.34
CA ASP A 77 -10.35 -29.23 -11.19
C ASP A 77 -9.39 -28.13 -10.69
N PRO A 78 -8.09 -28.21 -11.06
CA PRO A 78 -7.09 -27.23 -10.66
C PRO A 78 -7.52 -25.82 -11.05
N SER A 79 -7.68 -24.96 -10.06
CA SER A 79 -8.16 -23.59 -10.24
C SER A 79 -7.20 -22.58 -9.66
N ALA A 80 -7.30 -21.34 -10.12
CA ALA A 80 -6.67 -20.18 -9.50
C ALA A 80 -7.65 -19.01 -9.58
N ARG A 81 -7.54 -18.05 -8.67
CA ARG A 81 -8.35 -16.84 -8.69
C ARG A 81 -7.47 -15.61 -8.63
N GLY A 82 -7.74 -14.67 -9.54
CA GLY A 82 -7.09 -13.37 -9.56
C GLY A 82 -8.10 -12.26 -9.34
N TRP A 83 -7.71 -11.25 -8.58
CA TRP A 83 -8.49 -10.03 -8.39
C TRP A 83 -7.68 -8.81 -8.75
N ARG A 84 -8.26 -7.95 -9.59
CA ARG A 84 -7.72 -6.63 -9.90
C ARG A 84 -8.17 -5.67 -8.82
N ILE A 85 -7.20 -4.95 -8.25
CA ILE A 85 -7.40 -4.04 -7.14
C ILE A 85 -6.85 -2.67 -7.52
N GLU A 86 -7.72 -1.67 -7.59
CA GLU A 86 -7.36 -0.26 -7.76
C GLU A 86 -6.96 0.33 -6.41
N LEU A 87 -5.73 0.84 -6.30
CA LEU A 87 -5.17 1.46 -5.11
C LEU A 87 -4.89 2.93 -5.38
N ARG A 88 -5.26 3.78 -4.42
CA ARG A 88 -4.86 5.19 -4.40
C ARG A 88 -3.58 5.34 -3.60
N ARG A 89 -2.76 6.29 -4.01
CA ARG A 89 -1.56 6.68 -3.27
C ARG A 89 -1.89 6.95 -1.81
N GLY A 90 -1.15 6.32 -0.90
CA GLY A 90 -1.35 6.45 0.55
C GLY A 90 -2.21 5.35 1.17
N GLU A 91 -2.90 4.53 0.37
CA GLU A 91 -3.56 3.33 0.89
C GLU A 91 -2.54 2.21 1.12
N VAL A 92 -2.80 1.40 2.14
CA VAL A 92 -2.11 0.14 2.41
C VAL A 92 -3.05 -0.99 2.02
N LEU A 93 -2.75 -1.70 0.93
CA LEU A 93 -3.41 -2.97 0.62
C LEU A 93 -3.16 -3.94 1.76
N VAL A 94 -4.24 -4.56 2.25
CA VAL A 94 -4.19 -5.65 3.20
C VAL A 94 -4.99 -6.81 2.64
N ALA A 95 -4.32 -7.95 2.41
CA ALA A 95 -4.97 -9.20 2.06
C ALA A 95 -4.66 -10.27 3.11
N GLU A 96 -5.70 -10.88 3.65
CA GLU A 96 -5.62 -12.00 4.59
C GLU A 96 -6.08 -13.27 3.88
N ILE A 97 -5.21 -14.29 3.87
CA ILE A 97 -5.42 -15.57 3.21
C ILE A 97 -5.39 -16.64 4.28
N ALA A 98 -6.53 -17.29 4.49
CA ALA A 98 -6.75 -18.31 5.49
C ALA A 98 -7.16 -19.61 4.79
N PRO A 99 -6.20 -20.51 4.48
CA PRO A 99 -6.51 -21.80 3.90
C PRO A 99 -7.24 -22.71 4.91
N ASP A 100 -8.23 -23.43 4.41
CA ASP A 100 -8.93 -24.53 5.08
C ASP A 100 -8.97 -25.68 4.07
N LEU A 101 -7.79 -26.28 3.86
CA LEU A 101 -7.55 -27.32 2.87
C LEU A 101 -7.31 -28.67 3.55
N ASP A 102 -7.55 -29.74 2.80
CA ASP A 102 -7.16 -31.09 3.20
C ASP A 102 -5.64 -31.31 3.11
N ASP A 103 -5.13 -32.18 3.99
CA ASP A 103 -3.69 -32.49 4.12
C ASP A 103 -2.80 -31.23 4.24
N SER A 104 -1.47 -31.38 4.11
CA SER A 104 -0.52 -30.26 4.20
C SER A 104 -0.42 -29.42 2.92
N ALA A 105 -1.54 -29.26 2.20
CA ALA A 105 -1.58 -28.54 0.94
C ALA A 105 -1.20 -27.07 1.14
N ARG A 106 -0.42 -26.54 0.20
CA ARG A 106 -0.02 -25.13 0.19
C ARG A 106 -0.93 -24.30 -0.71
N VAL A 107 -1.09 -23.04 -0.37
CA VAL A 107 -1.64 -21.99 -1.22
C VAL A 107 -0.50 -21.04 -1.56
N PHE A 108 -0.30 -20.82 -2.85
CA PHE A 108 0.61 -19.82 -3.37
C PHE A 108 -0.17 -18.52 -3.61
N VAL A 109 0.40 -17.42 -3.14
CA VAL A 109 -0.17 -16.08 -3.27
C VAL A 109 0.85 -15.21 -3.97
N ASP A 110 0.47 -14.61 -5.08
CA ASP A 110 1.34 -13.76 -5.87
C ASP A 110 0.70 -12.40 -6.09
N LEU A 111 1.49 -11.34 -5.97
CA LEU A 111 1.06 -9.98 -6.25
C LEU A 111 1.80 -9.45 -7.49
N PHE A 112 1.04 -8.97 -8.46
CA PHE A 112 1.56 -8.44 -9.72
C PHE A 112 1.14 -6.99 -9.93
N GLU A 113 1.93 -6.25 -10.70
CA GLU A 113 1.45 -5.02 -11.34
C GLU A 113 0.32 -5.38 -12.32
N ALA A 114 -0.72 -4.56 -12.39
CA ALA A 114 -1.85 -4.83 -13.30
C ALA A 114 -1.70 -4.16 -14.68
N ASP A 115 -0.51 -3.62 -14.98
CA ASP A 115 -0.19 -3.03 -16.28
C ASP A 115 0.14 -4.10 -17.33
N SER A 116 0.55 -3.69 -18.54
CA SER A 116 0.80 -4.63 -19.63
C SER A 116 2.05 -5.49 -19.45
N ALA A 117 2.98 -5.11 -18.56
CA ALA A 117 4.16 -5.91 -18.28
C ALA A 117 3.87 -7.01 -17.26
N ARG A 118 2.85 -6.82 -16.40
CA ARG A 118 2.45 -7.73 -15.32
C ARG A 118 3.63 -8.26 -14.52
N ALA A 119 4.55 -7.36 -14.20
CA ALA A 119 5.72 -7.71 -13.43
C ALA A 119 5.28 -8.20 -12.03
N ARG A 120 5.86 -9.30 -11.57
CA ARG A 120 5.61 -9.77 -10.21
C ARG A 120 6.27 -8.81 -9.22
N ILE A 121 5.49 -8.37 -8.25
CA ILE A 121 5.94 -7.54 -7.14
C ILE A 121 6.54 -8.47 -6.08
N GLU A 122 5.76 -9.45 -5.62
CA GLU A 122 6.17 -10.39 -4.57
C GLU A 122 5.32 -11.67 -4.62
N GLY A 123 5.78 -12.74 -3.97
CA GLY A 123 5.04 -13.99 -3.87
C GLY A 123 5.34 -14.73 -2.56
N TRP A 124 4.31 -15.39 -2.03
CA TRP A 124 4.30 -16.08 -0.74
C TRP A 124 3.68 -17.47 -0.89
N GLU A 125 3.86 -18.30 0.13
CA GLU A 125 3.14 -19.56 0.30
C GLU A 125 2.64 -19.69 1.74
N VAL A 126 1.52 -20.38 1.91
CA VAL A 126 0.90 -20.63 3.22
C VAL A 126 0.20 -21.98 3.20
N ALA A 127 0.16 -22.70 4.33
CA ALA A 127 -0.52 -23.98 4.45
C ALA A 127 -1.62 -23.94 5.52
N PHE A 128 -1.25 -23.85 6.80
CA PHE A 128 -2.19 -23.93 7.92
C PHE A 128 -2.44 -22.59 8.62
N ASP A 129 -1.47 -21.68 8.56
CA ASP A 129 -1.58 -20.37 9.20
C ASP A 129 -2.36 -19.38 8.32
N THR A 130 -2.71 -18.23 8.89
CA THR A 130 -3.19 -17.10 8.07
C THR A 130 -2.00 -16.31 7.56
N LEU A 131 -1.91 -16.15 6.25
CA LEU A 131 -0.97 -15.23 5.62
C LEU A 131 -1.60 -13.84 5.56
N ARG A 132 -0.86 -12.83 6.02
CA ARG A 132 -1.21 -11.43 5.89
C ARG A 132 -0.22 -10.75 4.94
N VAL A 133 -0.73 -10.29 3.81
CA VAL A 133 0.01 -9.50 2.82
C VAL A 133 -0.32 -8.03 3.03
N GLU A 134 0.72 -7.19 3.15
CA GLU A 134 0.59 -5.74 3.26
C GLU A 134 1.42 -5.04 2.20
N ARG A 135 0.85 -4.01 1.55
CA ARG A 135 1.59 -3.17 0.61
C ARG A 135 1.07 -1.75 0.58
N THR A 136 1.93 -0.78 0.87
CA THR A 136 1.63 0.65 0.70
C THR A 136 1.71 1.05 -0.77
N ALA A 137 0.67 1.70 -1.28
CA ALA A 137 0.64 2.29 -2.61
C ALA A 137 1.38 3.64 -2.62
N GLU A 138 2.52 3.70 -3.31
CA GLU A 138 3.32 4.93 -3.41
C GLU A 138 2.80 5.92 -4.47
N ARG A 139 1.92 5.44 -5.34
CA ARG A 139 1.24 6.14 -6.43
C ARG A 139 -0.14 5.52 -6.63
N ASP A 140 -1.00 6.19 -7.39
CA ASP A 140 -2.22 5.56 -7.90
C ASP A 140 -1.80 4.44 -8.86
N GLU A 141 -2.27 3.23 -8.58
CA GLU A 141 -1.88 2.03 -9.31
C GLU A 141 -2.93 0.94 -9.19
N ALA A 142 -2.84 -0.03 -10.10
CA ALA A 142 -3.63 -1.23 -10.02
C ALA A 142 -2.70 -2.43 -9.86
N VAL A 143 -3.10 -3.37 -9.01
CA VAL A 143 -2.38 -4.63 -8.76
C VAL A 143 -3.31 -5.82 -8.99
N VAL A 144 -2.73 -6.98 -9.24
CA VAL A 144 -3.45 -8.25 -9.33
C VAL A 144 -2.96 -9.18 -8.23
N LEU A 145 -3.86 -9.58 -7.33
CA LEU A 145 -3.59 -10.62 -6.33
C LEU A 145 -4.07 -11.95 -6.91
N VAL A 146 -3.16 -12.90 -7.08
CA VAL A 146 -3.45 -14.26 -7.55
C VAL A 146 -3.30 -15.23 -6.39
N VAL A 147 -4.34 -16.01 -6.14
CA VAL A 147 -4.37 -17.10 -5.17
C VAL A 147 -4.52 -18.42 -5.92
N ARG A 148 -3.60 -19.35 -5.68
CA ARG A 148 -3.55 -20.65 -6.34
C ARG A 148 -3.17 -21.75 -5.35
N PRO A 149 -3.99 -22.79 -5.17
CA PRO A 149 -3.63 -23.94 -4.34
C PRO A 149 -2.58 -24.84 -5.03
N GLU A 150 -2.00 -25.73 -4.25
CA GLU A 150 -1.20 -26.87 -4.71
C GLU A 150 -2.03 -27.81 -5.60
N LEU A 151 -1.38 -28.54 -6.51
CA LEU A 151 -2.07 -29.52 -7.35
C LEU A 151 -2.72 -30.60 -6.47
N LEU A 152 -3.96 -30.99 -6.79
CA LEU A 152 -4.77 -31.97 -6.05
C LEU A 152 -5.21 -31.55 -4.64
N ALA A 153 -5.06 -30.28 -4.25
CA ALA A 153 -5.66 -29.78 -3.02
C ALA A 153 -7.20 -29.78 -3.11
N GLU A 154 -7.87 -29.89 -1.97
CA GLU A 154 -9.33 -29.81 -1.82
C GLU A 154 -9.70 -28.96 -0.59
N GLY A 155 -10.85 -28.28 -0.65
CA GLY A 155 -11.36 -27.50 0.49
C GLY A 155 -11.68 -26.06 0.11
N ALA A 156 -11.31 -25.10 0.97
CA ALA A 156 -11.57 -23.69 0.73
C ALA A 156 -10.40 -22.80 1.14
N VAL A 157 -10.36 -21.60 0.57
CA VAL A 157 -9.45 -20.54 1.00
C VAL A 157 -10.28 -19.31 1.32
N GLY A 158 -10.28 -18.91 2.60
CA GLY A 158 -10.83 -17.64 3.02
C GLY A 158 -9.91 -16.52 2.56
N VAL A 159 -10.45 -15.56 1.80
CA VAL A 159 -9.70 -14.38 1.36
C VAL A 159 -10.45 -13.14 1.83
N THR A 160 -9.76 -12.22 2.51
CA THR A 160 -10.28 -10.89 2.85
C THR A 160 -9.33 -9.84 2.33
N ILE A 161 -9.85 -8.88 1.57
CA ILE A 161 -9.08 -7.82 0.92
C ILE A 161 -9.68 -6.47 1.32
N ARG A 162 -8.83 -5.55 1.76
CA ARG A 162 -9.21 -4.21 2.21
C ARG A 162 -8.06 -3.24 2.03
N THR A 163 -8.31 -1.95 2.24
CA THR A 163 -7.24 -0.97 2.44
C THR A 163 -7.25 -0.40 3.85
N ASP A 164 -6.05 -0.21 4.39
CA ASP A 164 -5.79 0.58 5.59
C ASP A 164 -5.18 1.94 5.22
N PRO A 165 -5.34 2.97 6.05
CA PRO A 165 -4.60 4.21 5.91
C PRO A 165 -3.12 4.01 6.26
N SER A 166 -2.21 4.66 5.52
CA SER A 166 -0.77 4.65 5.83
C SER A 166 -0.36 5.66 6.91
N LEU A 167 -1.24 6.61 7.25
CA LEU A 167 -1.06 7.62 8.27
C LEU A 167 -2.12 7.49 9.36
N ALA A 168 -1.77 7.85 10.59
CA ALA A 168 -2.75 8.00 11.65
C ALA A 168 -3.65 9.22 11.40
N PHE A 169 -4.87 9.19 11.95
CA PHE A 169 -5.77 10.32 11.85
C PHE A 169 -5.22 11.55 12.62
N PRO A 170 -5.14 12.75 12.03
CA PRO A 170 -4.33 13.86 12.57
C PRO A 170 -5.04 14.70 13.65
N VAL A 171 -6.23 14.31 14.09
CA VAL A 171 -7.00 14.99 15.15
C VAL A 171 -7.40 13.95 16.20
N ALA A 172 -7.01 14.18 17.45
CA ALA A 172 -7.27 13.22 18.52
C ALA A 172 -8.77 13.03 18.76
N GLY A 173 -9.22 11.77 18.75
CA GLY A 173 -10.62 11.41 19.00
C GLY A 173 -11.59 11.68 17.86
N ALA A 174 -11.11 12.13 16.69
CA ALA A 174 -11.90 12.29 15.49
C ALA A 174 -11.66 11.13 14.50
N ASP A 175 -12.54 11.01 13.51
CA ASP A 175 -12.50 10.00 12.45
C ASP A 175 -12.93 10.58 11.09
N GLU A 176 -13.10 9.73 10.09
CA GLU A 176 -13.51 10.09 8.73
C GLU A 176 -14.79 10.94 8.68
N GLY A 177 -15.71 10.81 9.65
CA GLY A 177 -16.94 11.58 9.73
C GLY A 177 -16.73 13.05 10.08
N ALA A 178 -15.55 13.40 10.59
CA ALA A 178 -15.12 14.77 10.84
C ALA A 178 -14.61 15.49 9.57
N ILE A 179 -14.35 14.76 8.48
CA ILE A 179 -13.95 15.35 7.19
C ILE A 179 -15.19 15.93 6.50
N ARG A 180 -15.28 17.26 6.40
CA ARG A 180 -16.46 17.94 5.82
C ARG A 180 -16.15 18.86 4.64
N SER A 181 -14.87 19.12 4.35
CA SER A 181 -14.45 19.69 3.08
C SER A 181 -13.28 18.88 2.54
N ARG A 182 -13.47 18.33 1.35
CA ARG A 182 -12.58 17.34 0.74
C ARG A 182 -11.66 17.96 -0.30
N TRP A 183 -10.68 17.17 -0.70
CA TRP A 183 -9.77 17.49 -1.80
C TRP A 183 -10.55 17.89 -3.06
N GLY A 184 -10.05 18.88 -3.78
CA GLY A 184 -10.64 19.27 -5.07
C GLY A 184 -11.77 20.30 -4.97
N GLU A 185 -12.43 20.44 -3.82
CA GLU A 185 -13.55 21.37 -3.63
C GLU A 185 -13.17 22.83 -3.92
N ASP A 186 -14.13 23.61 -4.40
CA ASP A 186 -13.93 25.02 -4.73
C ASP A 186 -13.57 25.86 -3.51
N ARG A 187 -12.55 26.69 -3.66
CA ARG A 187 -12.07 27.64 -2.65
C ARG A 187 -12.05 29.05 -3.23
N ASP A 188 -12.29 30.06 -2.38
CA ASP A 188 -12.38 31.47 -2.78
C ASP A 188 -13.36 31.73 -3.93
N GLY A 189 -14.53 31.08 -3.90
CA GLY A 189 -15.52 31.22 -4.97
C GLY A 189 -15.05 30.64 -6.32
N GLY A 190 -14.23 29.58 -6.29
CA GLY A 190 -13.76 28.85 -7.47
C GLY A 190 -12.40 29.32 -8.01
N ALA A 191 -11.72 30.26 -7.33
CA ALA A 191 -10.41 30.76 -7.76
C ALA A 191 -9.24 29.80 -7.45
N ARG A 192 -9.44 28.87 -6.50
CA ARG A 192 -8.49 27.80 -6.16
C ARG A 192 -9.22 26.50 -5.89
N SER A 193 -8.53 25.39 -6.11
CA SER A 193 -8.96 24.08 -5.65
C SER A 193 -8.42 23.81 -4.24
N HIS A 194 -9.17 23.06 -3.43
CA HIS A 194 -8.74 22.68 -2.10
C HIS A 194 -7.62 21.63 -2.14
N GLU A 195 -6.39 22.05 -1.80
CA GLU A 195 -5.20 21.19 -1.75
C GLU A 195 -5.03 20.47 -0.39
N GLY A 196 -6.12 19.98 0.18
CA GLY A 196 -6.12 19.27 1.45
C GLY A 196 -7.48 18.72 1.82
N ILE A 197 -7.64 18.35 3.10
CA ILE A 197 -8.93 18.05 3.73
C ILE A 197 -9.10 18.89 4.98
N ASP A 198 -10.33 19.29 5.27
CA ASP A 198 -10.67 20.01 6.51
C ASP A 198 -11.41 19.09 7.47
N ILE A 199 -10.79 18.89 8.64
CA ILE A 199 -11.24 17.99 9.71
C ILE A 199 -11.77 18.86 10.85
N PHE A 200 -13.09 18.83 11.04
CA PHE A 200 -13.77 19.70 12.00
C PHE A 200 -13.75 19.09 13.41
N ALA A 201 -13.36 19.91 14.39
CA ALA A 201 -13.39 19.56 15.81
C ALA A 201 -13.45 20.84 16.64
N ASP A 202 -13.75 20.72 17.93
CA ASP A 202 -13.79 21.88 18.82
C ASP A 202 -12.42 22.56 18.89
N ARG A 203 -12.41 23.90 19.00
CA ARG A 203 -11.16 24.66 19.21
C ARG A 203 -10.46 24.12 20.47
N GLY A 204 -9.14 23.94 20.40
CA GLY A 204 -8.36 23.37 21.50
C GLY A 204 -8.21 21.85 21.41
N THR A 205 -8.94 21.16 20.52
CA THR A 205 -8.77 19.72 20.31
C THR A 205 -7.33 19.43 19.87
N PRO A 206 -6.64 18.43 20.43
CA PRO A 206 -5.26 18.13 20.04
C PRO A 206 -5.15 17.74 18.56
N VAL A 207 -4.28 18.45 17.85
CA VAL A 207 -3.77 18.07 16.52
C VAL A 207 -2.50 17.26 16.74
N VAL A 208 -2.48 16.03 16.21
CA VAL A 208 -1.43 15.05 16.48
C VAL A 208 -0.66 14.69 15.22
N ALA A 209 0.59 14.24 15.40
CA ALA A 209 1.43 13.79 14.30
C ALA A 209 0.86 12.51 13.66
N ALA A 210 0.51 12.59 12.38
CA ALA A 210 -0.03 11.48 11.60
C ALA A 210 1.03 10.43 11.22
N ALA A 211 2.32 10.80 11.27
CA ALA A 211 3.46 9.91 11.07
C ALA A 211 4.59 10.26 12.06
N ALA A 212 5.47 9.29 12.34
CA ALA A 212 6.76 9.58 12.92
C ALA A 212 7.61 10.41 11.94
N GLY A 213 8.40 11.34 12.46
CA GLY A 213 9.18 12.22 11.60
C GLY A 213 9.89 13.36 12.30
N ARG A 214 10.23 14.37 11.52
CA ARG A 214 10.87 15.61 11.97
C ARG A 214 10.02 16.82 11.63
N VAL A 215 9.81 17.69 12.62
CA VAL A 215 9.17 18.99 12.41
C VAL A 215 10.11 19.88 11.60
N ASP A 216 9.73 20.24 10.39
CA ASP A 216 10.54 21.05 9.48
C ASP A 216 10.32 22.55 9.68
N ARG A 217 9.05 22.93 9.88
CA ARG A 217 8.64 24.34 9.93
C ARG A 217 7.51 24.52 10.92
N VAL A 218 7.63 25.56 11.74
CA VAL A 218 6.57 26.08 12.61
C VAL A 218 6.48 27.57 12.31
N ARG A 219 5.38 28.03 11.71
CA ARG A 219 5.26 29.41 11.18
C ARG A 219 3.85 29.95 11.34
N GLU A 220 3.72 31.26 11.24
CA GLU A 220 2.43 31.92 10.99
C GLU A 220 2.44 32.47 9.56
N THR A 221 1.39 32.19 8.79
CA THR A 221 1.24 32.59 7.38
C THR A 221 -0.12 33.24 7.15
N PRO A 222 -0.27 34.13 6.16
CA PRO A 222 -1.56 34.80 5.91
C PRO A 222 -2.70 33.83 5.59
N ILE A 223 -2.42 32.79 4.80
CA ILE A 223 -3.43 31.81 4.37
C ILE A 223 -3.62 30.75 5.44
N GLY A 224 -2.57 29.98 5.75
CA GLY A 224 -2.66 28.85 6.68
C GLY A 224 -2.75 29.24 8.16
N GLY A 225 -2.62 30.52 8.52
CA GLY A 225 -2.55 30.94 9.91
C GLY A 225 -1.34 30.33 10.59
N ARG A 226 -1.52 29.78 11.79
CA ARG A 226 -0.49 29.01 12.48
C ARG A 226 -0.38 27.62 11.87
N VAL A 227 0.83 27.27 11.41
CA VAL A 227 1.08 26.05 10.66
C VAL A 227 2.25 25.24 11.21
N VAL A 228 2.14 23.92 11.16
CA VAL A 228 3.24 22.98 11.42
C VAL A 228 3.45 22.14 10.17
N TRP A 229 4.72 21.89 9.83
CA TRP A 229 5.11 20.94 8.80
C TRP A 229 5.93 19.81 9.42
N VAL A 230 5.58 18.57 9.10
CA VAL A 230 6.32 17.36 9.52
C VAL A 230 6.78 16.61 8.28
N ARG A 231 8.08 16.34 8.14
CA ARG A 231 8.58 15.38 7.16
C ARG A 231 8.51 13.98 7.76
N ALA A 232 7.77 13.08 7.12
CA ALA A 232 7.67 11.69 7.56
C ALA A 232 9.00 10.95 7.37
N ASP A 233 9.33 10.03 8.29
CA ASP A 233 10.55 9.22 8.20
C ASP A 233 10.39 8.07 7.18
N ASP A 234 9.23 7.41 7.17
CA ASP A 234 8.99 6.18 6.41
C ASP A 234 8.26 6.40 5.06
N ALA A 235 8.05 7.65 4.67
CA ALA A 235 7.42 8.00 3.40
C ALA A 235 7.98 9.31 2.85
N PRO A 236 8.13 9.44 1.50
CA PRO A 236 8.67 10.65 0.87
C PRO A 236 7.62 11.78 0.78
N VAL A 237 6.97 12.09 1.91
CA VAL A 237 5.92 13.11 2.03
C VAL A 237 6.21 14.08 3.17
N SER A 238 5.72 15.30 3.00
CA SER A 238 5.63 16.32 4.05
C SER A 238 4.17 16.57 4.38
N LEU A 239 3.86 16.55 5.66
CA LEU A 239 2.53 16.70 6.23
C LEU A 239 2.35 18.13 6.69
N TYR A 240 1.25 18.75 6.29
CA TYR A 240 0.92 20.15 6.57
C TYR A 240 -0.29 20.22 7.50
N TYR A 241 -0.14 20.92 8.61
CA TYR A 241 -1.17 21.12 9.63
C TYR A 241 -1.40 22.63 9.75
N ALA A 242 -2.60 23.11 9.44
CA ALA A 242 -2.89 24.54 9.37
C ALA A 242 -4.13 24.95 10.17
N HIS A 243 -4.34 26.27 10.22
CA HIS A 243 -5.41 26.94 10.97
C HIS A 243 -5.34 26.74 12.50
N LEU A 244 -4.18 26.32 13.02
CA LEU A 244 -4.02 25.98 14.43
C LEU A 244 -4.32 27.16 15.35
N ASP A 245 -4.88 26.89 16.52
CA ASP A 245 -5.02 27.88 17.59
C ASP A 245 -3.68 28.13 18.29
N ARG A 246 -2.97 27.02 18.57
CA ARG A 246 -1.65 27.00 19.19
C ARG A 246 -0.72 26.01 18.49
N GLN A 247 0.57 26.34 18.46
CA GLN A 247 1.65 25.45 18.05
C GLN A 247 2.40 25.03 19.31
N LEU A 248 2.52 23.72 19.53
CA LEU A 248 3.08 23.16 20.76
C LEU A 248 4.43 22.47 20.54
N VAL A 249 4.98 22.59 19.34
CA VAL A 249 6.27 22.03 18.93
C VAL A 249 7.15 23.10 18.30
N GLU A 250 8.44 22.81 18.20
CA GLU A 250 9.45 23.66 17.58
C GLU A 250 10.06 23.00 16.34
N ALA A 251 10.56 23.81 15.40
CA ALA A 251 11.26 23.30 14.24
C ALA A 251 12.53 22.53 14.68
N GLY A 252 12.75 21.36 14.08
CA GLY A 252 13.83 20.44 14.42
C GLY A 252 13.46 19.40 15.48
N ALA A 253 12.28 19.46 16.11
CA ALA A 253 11.82 18.40 16.98
C ALA A 253 11.59 17.08 16.20
N ARG A 254 11.88 15.95 16.86
CA ARG A 254 11.38 14.63 16.42
C ARG A 254 10.02 14.40 17.06
N VAL A 255 9.13 13.75 16.31
CA VAL A 255 7.79 13.38 16.76
C VAL A 255 7.53 11.93 16.41
N SER A 256 6.79 11.25 17.27
CA SER A 256 6.20 9.94 17.05
C SER A 256 4.75 10.09 16.63
N VAL A 257 4.17 9.05 16.03
CA VAL A 257 2.73 9.01 15.73
C VAL A 257 1.93 9.29 17.01
N GLY A 258 1.00 10.24 16.94
CA GLY A 258 0.14 10.62 18.07
C GLY A 258 0.69 11.75 18.96
N ASP A 259 1.95 12.17 18.80
CA ASP A 259 2.48 13.31 19.55
C ASP A 259 1.71 14.59 19.20
N THR A 260 1.35 15.40 20.20
CA THR A 260 0.59 16.63 19.98
C THR A 260 1.48 17.71 19.35
N LEU A 261 1.09 18.18 18.17
CA LEU A 261 1.76 19.25 17.42
C LEU A 261 1.19 20.63 17.75
N GLY A 262 -0.09 20.68 18.09
CA GLY A 262 -0.84 21.91 18.28
C GLY A 262 -2.29 21.64 18.63
N GLU A 263 -3.10 22.68 18.49
CA GLU A 263 -4.52 22.64 18.83
C GLU A 263 -5.36 23.12 17.64
N VAL A 264 -6.50 22.47 17.41
CA VAL A 264 -7.48 22.88 16.40
C VAL A 264 -7.89 24.32 16.64
N GLY A 265 -7.95 25.11 15.57
CA GLY A 265 -8.32 26.51 15.60
C GLY A 265 -9.03 26.94 14.34
N ASN A 266 -8.90 28.22 14.00
CA ASN A 266 -9.38 28.79 12.74
C ASN A 266 -8.52 30.00 12.32
N THR A 267 -7.21 29.98 12.60
CA THR A 267 -6.34 31.11 12.28
C THR A 267 -6.07 31.23 10.77
N GLY A 268 -5.60 32.39 10.30
CA GLY A 268 -5.37 32.64 8.88
C GLY A 268 -6.67 33.00 8.15
N ASN A 269 -6.85 32.53 6.92
CA ASN A 269 -8.05 32.81 6.13
C ASN A 269 -9.31 32.07 6.64
N ALA A 270 -9.15 31.13 7.58
CA ALA A 270 -10.24 30.41 8.24
C ALA A 270 -10.94 31.20 9.36
N ALA A 271 -10.53 32.45 9.63
CA ALA A 271 -10.98 33.20 10.81
C ALA A 271 -12.51 33.36 10.94
N THR A 272 -13.25 33.28 9.84
CA THR A 272 -14.71 33.41 9.77
C THR A 272 -15.46 32.07 9.65
N THR A 273 -14.75 30.94 9.68
CA THR A 273 -15.34 29.60 9.58
C THR A 273 -15.31 28.87 10.93
N PRO A 274 -16.10 27.80 11.10
CA PRO A 274 -16.00 26.95 12.29
C PRO A 274 -14.60 26.35 12.46
N PRO A 275 -14.13 26.10 13.69
CA PRO A 275 -12.82 25.52 13.94
C PRO A 275 -12.62 24.17 13.23
N HIS A 276 -11.45 24.01 12.62
CA HIS A 276 -11.05 22.80 11.91
C HIS A 276 -9.52 22.75 11.76
N LEU A 277 -8.99 21.56 11.54
CA LEU A 277 -7.66 21.36 11.01
C LEU A 277 -7.75 21.31 9.48
N HIS A 278 -6.99 22.16 8.79
CA HIS A 278 -6.65 21.89 7.40
C HIS A 278 -5.41 20.98 7.37
N PHE A 279 -5.57 19.78 6.82
CA PHE A 279 -4.53 18.78 6.69
C PHE A 279 -4.17 18.57 5.22
N GLY A 280 -2.87 18.64 4.90
CA GLY A 280 -2.35 18.46 3.55
C GLY A 280 -1.19 17.47 3.50
N VAL A 281 -1.07 16.75 2.39
CA VAL A 281 0.04 15.83 2.11
C VAL A 281 0.75 16.30 0.85
N TYR A 282 2.06 16.49 0.95
CA TYR A 282 2.90 17.03 -0.12
C TYR A 282 4.03 16.06 -0.46
N GLY A 283 4.10 15.62 -1.71
CA GLY A 283 5.19 14.80 -2.24
C GLY A 283 6.06 15.57 -3.24
N ARG A 284 6.89 14.84 -4.00
CA ARG A 284 7.73 15.43 -5.08
C ARG A 284 6.92 16.14 -6.17
N GLY A 285 5.69 15.69 -6.44
CA GLY A 285 4.79 16.27 -7.44
C GLY A 285 3.93 17.43 -6.93
N GLY A 286 4.08 17.86 -5.67
CA GLY A 286 3.21 18.86 -5.05
C GLY A 286 2.19 18.24 -4.10
N ALA A 287 1.07 18.95 -3.92
CA ALA A 287 -0.04 18.49 -3.09
C ALA A 287 -0.68 17.22 -3.70
N THR A 288 -1.09 16.29 -2.84
CA THR A 288 -1.85 15.09 -3.21
C THR A 288 -3.05 14.98 -2.28
N ASP A 289 -4.10 14.30 -2.73
CA ASP A 289 -5.27 14.02 -1.90
C ASP A 289 -4.84 13.34 -0.58
N PRO A 290 -5.05 13.98 0.58
CA PRO A 290 -4.70 13.40 1.89
C PRO A 290 -5.62 12.27 2.31
N GLU A 291 -6.84 12.20 1.79
CA GLU A 291 -7.88 11.32 2.30
C GLU A 291 -7.47 9.83 2.29
N PRO A 292 -6.90 9.27 1.20
CA PRO A 292 -6.49 7.87 1.17
C PRO A 292 -5.35 7.55 2.15
N PHE A 293 -4.61 8.56 2.64
CA PHE A 293 -3.58 8.36 3.64
C PHE A 293 -4.14 8.18 5.04
N VAL A 294 -5.32 8.73 5.35
CA VAL A 294 -5.89 8.75 6.71
C VAL A 294 -7.23 8.01 6.83
N VAL A 295 -7.82 7.61 5.69
CA VAL A 295 -9.05 6.82 5.60
C VAL A 295 -8.78 5.53 4.82
N GLY A 296 -9.17 4.38 5.38
CA GLY A 296 -9.09 3.07 4.72
C GLY A 296 -10.45 2.53 4.30
N ARG A 297 -10.51 1.75 3.22
CA ARG A 297 -11.73 1.04 2.78
C ARG A 297 -11.86 -0.25 3.58
N ARG A 298 -12.35 -0.13 4.81
CA ARG A 298 -12.55 -1.23 5.77
C ARG A 298 -13.98 -1.73 5.74
N ALA A 299 -14.17 -3.03 5.98
CA ALA A 299 -15.49 -3.55 6.29
C ALA A 299 -15.94 -2.94 7.61
N ALA A 300 -17.21 -2.53 7.71
CA ALA A 300 -17.78 -2.12 8.99
C ALA A 300 -17.44 -3.20 10.02
N PRO A 301 -16.99 -2.84 11.24
CA PRO A 301 -16.70 -3.83 12.26
C PRO A 301 -17.95 -4.71 12.40
N ARG A 302 -17.79 -6.03 12.18
CA ARG A 302 -18.84 -6.99 12.56
C ARG A 302 -19.09 -6.73 14.03
N THR A 303 -20.21 -6.10 14.34
CA THR A 303 -20.66 -5.96 15.71
C THR A 303 -20.81 -7.39 16.18
N GLU A 304 -19.87 -7.83 17.02
CA GLU A 304 -19.98 -9.11 17.69
C GLU A 304 -21.29 -9.03 18.45
N ALA A 305 -22.29 -9.77 17.98
CA ALA A 305 -23.55 -9.90 18.71
C ALA A 305 -23.14 -10.53 20.05
N ALA A 306 -23.17 -9.72 21.11
CA ALA A 306 -22.89 -10.19 22.45
C ALA A 306 -23.80 -11.40 22.75
N PRO A 307 -23.27 -12.45 23.41
CA PRO A 307 -24.02 -13.66 23.74
C PRO A 307 -25.22 -13.39 24.65
#